data_AF-A0A423XYE5-F1
#
_entry.id   AF-A0A423XYE5-F1
#
_cell.length_a   1.000
_cell.length_b   1.000
_cell.length_c   1.000
_cell.angle_alpha   90.00
_cell.angle_beta   90.00
_cell.angle_gamma   90.00
#
_symmetry.space_group_name_H-M   'P 1'
#
loop_
_entity.id
_entity.type
_entity.pdbx_description
1 polymer ?
#
loop_
_entity_poly.entity_id
_entity_poly.type
_entity_poly.pdbx_seq_one_letter_code
_entity_poly.pdbx_strand_id
1 'polypeptide(L)'
;MKWEPGFGTIYTWFAMDRNGKIAVMVNNCWGWLPDALLSINDFEDLLDELNEYKWEESDKYFDYPNPKNGKTILDLYSSLVHRDAKSKKDVENWINARQLGELRDENIPSRKGFFIYHGVEGDSHGKDYPVGYDGETKMGDYFRYLMPTVYASIEDFPEELRCGIVISDTIDFTTDRLLDNDKINEYFPRMYKRDFL
;
A
#
# COMPACT_ATOMS: atom_id res chain seq x y z
N MET A 1 -6.38 6.77 23.29
CA MET A 1 -5.38 5.69 23.26
C MET A 1 -4.61 5.83 21.96
N LYS A 2 -3.30 5.58 21.93
CA LYS A 2 -2.61 5.37 20.65
C LYS A 2 -2.96 3.95 20.21
N TRP A 3 -3.56 3.81 19.03
CA TRP A 3 -3.80 2.50 18.45
C TRP A 3 -2.46 1.89 18.01
N GLU A 4 -2.30 0.59 18.19
CA GLU A 4 -1.18 -0.18 17.67
C GLU A 4 -1.73 -1.50 17.11
N PRO A 5 -1.09 -2.09 16.09
CA PRO A 5 -1.51 -3.39 15.60
C PRO A 5 -1.42 -4.45 16.71
N GLY A 6 -2.40 -5.35 16.76
CA GLY A 6 -2.29 -6.56 17.57
C GLY A 6 -1.10 -7.41 17.12
N PHE A 7 -0.53 -8.20 18.05
CA PHE A 7 0.61 -9.06 17.73
C PHE A 7 0.29 -10.02 16.57
N GLY A 8 1.00 -9.86 15.45
CA GLY A 8 0.84 -10.69 14.25
C GLY A 8 -0.31 -10.27 13.33
N THR A 9 -1.01 -9.17 13.60
CA THR A 9 -2.12 -8.70 12.75
C THR A 9 -1.61 -7.85 11.59
N ILE A 10 -1.85 -8.33 10.37
CA ILE A 10 -1.55 -7.60 9.14
C ILE A 10 -2.83 -6.95 8.61
N TYR A 11 -2.77 -5.64 8.40
CA TYR A 11 -3.79 -4.87 7.70
C TYR A 11 -3.24 -4.39 6.36
N THR A 12 -4.07 -4.50 5.34
CA THR A 12 -3.86 -3.87 4.04
C THR A 12 -4.88 -2.75 3.86
N TRP A 13 -4.41 -1.51 3.82
CA TRP A 13 -5.26 -0.32 3.71
C TRP A 13 -4.90 0.53 2.48
N PHE A 14 -5.76 1.49 2.14
CA PHE A 14 -5.67 2.23 0.88
C PHE A 14 -5.54 3.72 1.12
N ALA A 15 -4.64 4.34 0.36
CA ALA A 15 -4.33 5.75 0.47
C ALA A 15 -4.31 6.43 -0.89
N MET A 16 -4.72 7.70 -0.92
CA MET A 16 -4.63 8.56 -2.10
C MET A 16 -3.66 9.71 -1.83
N ASP A 17 -2.70 9.92 -2.73
CA ASP A 17 -1.75 11.04 -2.65
C ASP A 17 -2.40 12.37 -3.07
N ARG A 18 -1.68 13.48 -2.89
CA ARG A 18 -2.14 14.82 -3.25
C ARG A 18 -2.48 15.01 -4.73
N ASN A 19 -2.03 14.09 -5.58
CA ASN A 19 -2.24 14.10 -7.03
C ASN A 19 -3.32 13.10 -7.48
N GLY A 20 -4.03 12.47 -6.54
CA GLY A 20 -5.09 11.51 -6.83
C GLY A 20 -4.60 10.10 -7.18
N LYS A 21 -3.34 9.76 -6.93
CA LYS A 21 -2.79 8.41 -7.18
C LYS A 21 -3.03 7.51 -5.98
N ILE A 22 -3.28 6.23 -6.23
CA ILE A 22 -3.64 5.26 -5.17
C ILE A 22 -2.45 4.38 -4.77
N ALA A 23 -2.28 4.18 -3.47
CA ALA A 23 -1.37 3.21 -2.87
C ALA A 23 -2.13 2.17 -2.04
N VAL A 24 -1.62 0.94 -2.10
CA VAL A 24 -1.88 -0.12 -1.14
C VAL A 24 -0.79 -0.07 -0.08
N MET A 25 -1.19 -0.03 1.18
CA MET A 25 -0.34 0.11 2.35
C MET A 25 -0.46 -1.16 3.19
N VAL A 26 0.61 -1.94 3.29
CA VAL A 26 0.66 -3.17 4.09
C VAL A 26 1.43 -2.88 5.36
N ASN A 27 0.78 -2.97 6.52
CA ASN A 27 1.42 -2.55 7.78
C ASN A 27 2.49 -3.52 8.30
N ASN A 28 2.51 -4.76 7.81
CA ASN A 28 3.38 -5.85 8.26
C ASN A 28 3.51 -5.92 9.80
N CYS A 29 2.37 -5.93 10.50
CA CYS A 29 2.27 -6.01 11.96
C CYS A 29 2.76 -4.80 12.77
N TRP A 30 3.41 -3.81 12.16
CA TRP A 30 4.07 -2.73 12.91
C TRP A 30 3.67 -1.33 12.46
N GLY A 31 3.33 -1.17 11.18
CA GLY A 31 2.86 0.09 10.63
C GLY A 31 1.56 0.53 11.29
N TRP A 32 1.49 1.81 11.62
CA TRP A 32 0.29 2.44 12.13
C TRP A 32 -0.73 2.63 11.01
N LEU A 33 -1.99 2.57 11.38
CA LEU A 33 -3.11 2.97 10.54
C LEU A 33 -3.51 4.40 10.90
N PRO A 34 -4.00 5.21 9.94
CA PRO A 34 -4.46 6.55 10.25
C PRO A 34 -5.67 6.56 11.19
N ASP A 35 -5.71 7.49 12.16
CA ASP A 35 -6.83 7.69 13.08
C ASP A 35 -8.15 7.94 12.33
N ALA A 36 -8.08 8.59 11.16
CA ALA A 36 -9.25 8.81 10.31
C ALA A 36 -9.90 7.48 9.88
N LEU A 37 -9.10 6.48 9.52
CA LEU A 37 -9.58 5.15 9.16
C LEU A 37 -10.11 4.40 10.39
N LEU A 38 -9.35 4.45 11.48
CA LEU A 38 -9.72 3.80 12.74
C LEU A 38 -10.99 4.39 13.40
N SER A 39 -11.40 5.60 12.99
CA SER A 39 -12.62 6.24 13.46
C SER A 39 -13.90 5.71 12.78
N ILE A 40 -13.77 4.90 11.73
CA ILE A 40 -14.90 4.24 11.07
C ILE A 40 -15.33 3.04 11.92
N ASN A 41 -16.63 2.95 12.20
CA ASN A 41 -17.19 1.74 12.80
C ASN A 41 -17.00 0.56 11.84
N ASP A 42 -16.52 -0.57 12.36
CA ASP A 42 -16.27 -1.78 11.56
C ASP A 42 -15.30 -1.54 10.38
N PHE A 43 -14.27 -0.71 10.61
CA PHE A 43 -13.26 -0.40 9.57
C PHE A 43 -12.57 -1.66 9.01
N GLU A 44 -12.48 -2.74 9.80
CA GLU A 44 -11.90 -4.02 9.36
C GLU A 44 -12.72 -4.63 8.22
N ASP A 45 -14.05 -4.69 8.36
CA ASP A 45 -14.95 -5.19 7.31
C ASP A 45 -14.83 -4.34 6.02
N LEU A 46 -14.67 -3.02 6.16
CA LEU A 46 -14.46 -2.13 5.02
C LEU A 46 -13.11 -2.38 4.32
N LEU A 47 -12.06 -2.66 5.09
CA LEU A 47 -10.76 -3.04 4.53
C LEU A 47 -10.83 -4.40 3.84
N ASP A 48 -11.58 -5.36 4.40
CA ASP A 48 -11.79 -6.66 3.77
C ASP A 48 -12.49 -6.52 2.42
N GLU A 49 -13.59 -5.74 2.34
CA GLU A 49 -14.26 -5.47 1.07
C GLU A 49 -13.35 -4.80 0.03
N LEU A 50 -12.53 -3.84 0.45
CA LEU A 50 -11.55 -3.19 -0.42
C LEU A 50 -10.48 -4.16 -0.92
N ASN A 51 -10.04 -5.10 -0.08
CA ASN A 51 -9.05 -6.10 -0.45
C ASN A 51 -9.63 -7.15 -1.41
N GLU A 52 -10.84 -7.65 -1.13
CA GLU A 52 -11.57 -8.53 -2.06
C GLU A 52 -11.74 -7.85 -3.43
N TYR A 53 -12.14 -6.57 -3.44
CA TYR A 53 -12.26 -5.81 -4.69
C TYR A 53 -10.93 -5.65 -5.42
N LYS A 54 -9.84 -5.32 -4.71
CA LYS A 54 -8.47 -5.26 -5.27
C LYS A 54 -8.10 -6.58 -5.95
N TRP A 55 -8.44 -7.71 -5.33
CA TRP A 55 -8.13 -9.05 -5.81
C TRP A 55 -9.08 -9.57 -6.90
N GLU A 56 -10.13 -8.83 -7.25
CA GLU A 56 -11.20 -9.30 -8.13
C GLU A 56 -11.98 -10.51 -7.56
N GLU A 57 -12.03 -10.61 -6.23
CA GLU A 57 -12.64 -11.71 -5.47
C GLU A 57 -13.91 -11.28 -4.73
N SER A 58 -14.41 -10.06 -4.99
CA SER A 58 -15.60 -9.55 -4.30
C SER A 58 -16.87 -10.26 -4.76
N ASP A 59 -17.68 -10.68 -3.78
CA ASP A 59 -19.05 -11.19 -4.00
C ASP A 59 -20.10 -10.06 -4.14
N LYS A 60 -19.68 -8.79 -4.00
CA LYS A 60 -20.56 -7.61 -4.05
C LYS A 60 -20.33 -6.74 -5.29
N TYR A 61 -19.08 -6.59 -5.70
CA TYR A 61 -18.68 -5.72 -6.81
C TYR A 61 -18.10 -6.56 -7.94
N PHE A 62 -18.69 -6.47 -9.14
CA PHE A 62 -18.33 -7.33 -10.28
C PHE A 62 -17.75 -6.54 -11.47
N ASP A 63 -17.91 -5.22 -11.45
CA ASP A 63 -17.43 -4.32 -12.49
C ASP A 63 -16.04 -3.82 -12.12
N TYR A 64 -15.03 -4.47 -12.69
CA TYR A 64 -13.62 -4.11 -12.48
C TYR A 64 -13.09 -3.24 -13.63
N PRO A 65 -12.25 -2.24 -13.35
CA PRO A 65 -11.55 -1.49 -14.37
C PRO A 65 -10.75 -2.41 -15.28
N ASN A 66 -10.71 -2.07 -16.57
CA ASN A 66 -9.82 -2.74 -17.50
C ASN A 66 -8.36 -2.66 -17.00
N PRO A 67 -7.55 -3.72 -17.19
CA PRO A 67 -6.14 -3.70 -16.81
C PRO A 67 -5.44 -2.47 -17.38
N LYS A 68 -4.68 -1.77 -16.54
CA LYS A 68 -3.94 -0.55 -16.91
C LYS A 68 -2.86 -0.81 -17.96
N ASN A 69 -2.44 -2.07 -18.12
CA ASN A 69 -1.39 -2.50 -19.05
C ASN A 69 -0.08 -1.68 -18.88
N GLY A 70 0.22 -1.29 -17.64
CA GLY A 70 1.45 -0.62 -17.27
C GLY A 70 2.59 -1.61 -17.01
N LYS A 71 3.64 -1.12 -16.35
CA LYS A 71 4.76 -1.93 -15.83
C LYS A 71 4.85 -1.77 -14.32
N THR A 72 5.33 -2.82 -13.66
CA THR A 72 5.76 -2.76 -12.27
C THR A 72 7.24 -2.39 -12.22
N ILE A 73 7.59 -1.39 -11.41
CA ILE A 73 8.97 -0.97 -11.14
C ILE A 73 9.29 -1.28 -9.68
N LEU A 74 10.43 -1.94 -9.44
CA LEU A 74 10.99 -2.13 -8.11
C LEU A 74 11.72 -0.85 -7.65
N ASP A 75 11.26 -0.25 -6.55
CA ASP A 75 11.92 0.89 -5.94
C ASP A 75 12.86 0.45 -4.81
N LEU A 76 12.32 0.30 -3.59
CA LEU A 76 12.98 -0.25 -2.41
C LEU A 76 12.53 -1.69 -2.17
N TYR A 77 13.22 -2.48 -1.33
CA TYR A 77 12.73 -3.80 -0.94
C TYR A 77 13.21 -4.22 0.45
N SER A 78 12.40 -5.03 1.13
CA SER A 78 12.76 -5.60 2.44
C SER A 78 14.01 -6.47 2.32
N SER A 79 15.00 -6.19 3.16
CA SER A 79 16.20 -7.02 3.33
C SER A 79 15.88 -8.37 3.97
N LEU A 80 14.82 -8.45 4.78
CA LEU A 80 14.39 -9.67 5.44
C LEU A 80 13.66 -10.64 4.49
N VAL A 81 12.71 -10.13 3.70
CA VAL A 81 11.91 -10.91 2.74
C VAL A 81 12.80 -11.42 1.60
N HIS A 82 13.71 -10.56 1.10
CA HIS A 82 14.61 -10.88 0.00
C HIS A 82 16.05 -11.17 0.46
N ARG A 83 16.22 -11.71 1.67
CA ARG A 83 17.54 -11.99 2.28
C ARG A 83 18.46 -12.89 1.45
N ASP A 84 17.89 -13.73 0.60
CA ASP A 84 18.62 -14.66 -0.27
C ASP A 84 19.00 -14.02 -1.63
N ALA A 85 18.49 -12.83 -1.94
CA ALA A 85 18.82 -12.10 -3.15
C ALA A 85 20.25 -11.55 -3.06
N LYS A 86 21.06 -11.76 -4.10
CA LYS A 86 22.46 -11.30 -4.13
C LYS A 86 22.59 -9.88 -4.67
N SER A 87 21.55 -9.39 -5.33
CA SER A 87 21.51 -8.08 -5.95
C SER A 87 20.08 -7.58 -6.12
N LYS A 88 19.91 -6.27 -6.28
CA LYS A 88 18.63 -5.68 -6.71
C LYS A 88 18.12 -6.33 -8.01
N LYS A 89 19.02 -6.74 -8.90
CA LYS A 89 18.65 -7.36 -10.17
C LYS A 89 17.95 -8.71 -9.98
N ASP A 90 18.32 -9.47 -8.96
CA ASP A 90 17.67 -10.75 -8.65
C ASP A 90 16.21 -10.53 -8.23
N VAL A 91 15.96 -9.50 -7.41
CA VAL A 91 14.60 -9.13 -6.98
C VAL A 91 13.79 -8.62 -8.16
N GLU A 92 14.36 -7.78 -9.03
CA GLU A 92 13.69 -7.36 -10.27
C GLU A 92 13.30 -8.55 -11.15
N ASN A 93 14.21 -9.51 -11.33
CA ASN A 93 13.93 -10.71 -12.12
C ASN A 93 12.82 -11.56 -11.49
N TRP A 94 12.81 -11.68 -10.15
CA TRP A 94 11.78 -12.38 -9.40
C TRP A 94 10.40 -11.73 -9.57
N ILE A 95 10.32 -10.40 -9.54
CA ILE A 95 9.10 -9.61 -9.82
C ILE A 95 8.66 -9.79 -11.27
N ASN A 96 9.60 -9.69 -12.22
CA ASN A 96 9.32 -9.80 -13.64
C ASN A 96 8.74 -11.18 -14.03
N ALA A 97 9.22 -12.25 -13.39
CA ALA A 97 8.69 -13.60 -13.60
C ALA A 97 7.23 -13.77 -13.14
N ARG A 98 6.70 -12.81 -12.37
CA ARG A 98 5.38 -12.84 -11.72
C ARG A 98 4.37 -11.86 -12.33
N GLN A 99 4.69 -11.25 -13.47
CA GLN A 99 3.80 -10.25 -14.09
C GLN A 99 2.58 -10.87 -14.79
N LEU A 100 2.62 -12.17 -15.11
CA LEU A 100 1.55 -12.88 -15.82
C LEU A 100 0.78 -13.81 -14.87
N GLY A 101 -0.50 -14.07 -15.19
CA GLY A 101 -1.37 -14.97 -14.44
C GLY A 101 -2.26 -14.24 -13.43
N GLU A 102 -2.65 -14.95 -12.37
CA GLU A 102 -3.49 -14.45 -11.28
C GLU A 102 -2.89 -13.20 -10.60
N LEU A 103 -3.78 -12.37 -10.03
CA LEU A 103 -3.36 -11.18 -9.29
C LEU A 103 -2.51 -11.58 -8.09
N ARG A 104 -1.48 -10.77 -7.84
CA ARG A 104 -0.53 -10.91 -6.74
C ARG A 104 0.15 -9.55 -6.53
N ASP A 105 0.74 -9.34 -5.37
CA ASP A 105 1.34 -8.05 -5.03
C ASP A 105 2.32 -7.55 -6.12
N GLU A 106 3.08 -8.45 -6.75
CA GLU A 106 4.06 -8.08 -7.78
C GLU A 106 3.45 -7.54 -9.08
N ASN A 107 2.21 -7.91 -9.41
CA ASN A 107 1.56 -7.51 -10.67
C ASN A 107 0.40 -6.52 -10.47
N ILE A 108 -0.01 -6.25 -9.23
CA ILE A 108 -0.97 -5.19 -8.91
C ILE A 108 -0.56 -3.82 -9.47
N PRO A 109 0.71 -3.38 -9.40
CA PRO A 109 1.10 -2.09 -9.99
C PRO A 109 0.88 -2.03 -11.50
N SER A 110 1.30 -3.04 -12.26
CA SER A 110 1.14 -3.06 -13.72
C SER A 110 -0.32 -3.23 -14.16
N ARG A 111 -1.12 -3.97 -13.40
CA ARG A 111 -2.51 -4.32 -13.77
C ARG A 111 -3.54 -3.35 -13.24
N LYS A 112 -3.44 -2.93 -11.98
CA LYS A 112 -4.40 -2.04 -11.33
C LYS A 112 -3.91 -0.59 -11.27
N GLY A 113 -2.60 -0.37 -11.30
CA GLY A 113 -2.02 0.98 -11.24
C GLY A 113 -1.80 1.50 -9.82
N PHE A 114 -1.70 0.60 -8.84
CA PHE A 114 -1.45 0.98 -7.44
C PHE A 114 0.05 1.01 -7.13
N PHE A 115 0.46 1.98 -6.32
CA PHE A 115 1.72 1.89 -5.57
C PHE A 115 1.59 0.87 -4.45
N ILE A 116 2.68 0.21 -4.08
CA ILE A 116 2.72 -0.70 -2.93
C ILE A 116 3.72 -0.17 -1.91
N TYR A 117 3.26 0.06 -0.69
CA TYR A 117 4.10 0.39 0.46
C TYR A 117 4.02 -0.71 1.49
N HIS A 118 5.16 -1.09 2.04
CA HIS A 118 5.27 -2.07 3.11
C HIS A 118 5.83 -1.40 4.36
N GLY A 119 5.27 -1.74 5.52
CA GLY A 119 5.87 -1.45 6.80
C GLY A 119 7.16 -2.23 6.98
N VAL A 120 8.21 -1.58 7.50
CA VAL A 120 9.43 -2.25 7.95
C VAL A 120 9.08 -3.22 9.08
N GLU A 121 9.47 -4.48 8.92
CA GLU A 121 9.04 -5.57 9.79
C GLU A 121 10.18 -6.20 10.62
N GLY A 122 9.92 -7.36 11.23
CA GLY A 122 10.89 -8.10 12.04
C GLY A 122 10.44 -8.30 13.50
N ASP A 123 11.31 -8.91 14.29
CA ASP A 123 11.13 -9.13 15.74
C ASP A 123 12.03 -8.24 16.60
N SER A 124 12.88 -7.44 15.95
CA SER A 124 13.89 -6.60 16.58
C SER A 124 14.37 -5.53 15.60
N HIS A 125 14.82 -4.40 16.14
CA HIS A 125 15.30 -3.28 15.34
C HIS A 125 16.47 -3.68 14.42
N GLY A 126 16.42 -3.26 13.16
CA GLY A 126 17.45 -3.52 12.15
C GLY A 126 17.41 -4.92 11.52
N LYS A 127 16.49 -5.79 11.94
CA LYS A 127 16.30 -7.10 11.30
C LYS A 127 15.77 -6.99 9.88
N ASP A 128 14.87 -6.04 9.65
CA ASP A 128 14.48 -5.59 8.32
C ASP A 128 14.88 -4.14 8.12
N TYR A 129 15.12 -3.79 6.86
CA TYR A 129 15.38 -2.44 6.39
C TYR A 129 15.17 -2.37 4.88
N PRO A 130 14.72 -1.21 4.35
CA PRO A 130 14.52 -1.05 2.92
C PRO A 130 15.87 -0.91 2.19
N VAL A 131 16.24 -1.94 1.44
CA VAL A 131 17.44 -1.90 0.59
C VAL A 131 17.26 -0.86 -0.53
N GLY A 132 18.27 -0.01 -0.71
CA GLY A 132 18.24 1.12 -1.65
C GLY A 132 17.81 2.45 -1.04
N TYR A 133 17.69 2.51 0.29
CA TYR A 133 17.51 3.72 1.09
C TYR A 133 18.72 3.92 2.01
N ASP A 134 19.35 5.09 1.94
CA ASP A 134 20.58 5.40 2.72
C ASP A 134 20.28 6.08 4.06
N GLY A 135 19.02 6.49 4.30
CA GLY A 135 18.61 7.11 5.54
C GLY A 135 18.29 6.10 6.64
N GLU A 136 18.07 6.60 7.85
CA GLU A 136 17.63 5.78 8.97
C GLU A 136 16.16 5.39 8.81
N THR A 137 15.83 4.18 9.25
CA THR A 137 14.46 3.66 9.28
C THR A 137 14.18 3.00 10.61
N LYS A 138 12.93 3.01 11.04
CA LYS A 138 12.45 2.25 12.19
C LYS A 138 11.34 1.29 11.80
N MET A 139 11.09 0.34 12.68
CA MET A 139 10.02 -0.63 12.52
C MET A 139 8.67 0.08 12.41
N GLY A 140 7.85 -0.34 11.43
CA GLY A 140 6.58 0.29 11.08
C GLY A 140 6.67 1.45 10.09
N ASP A 141 7.86 2.00 9.79
CA ASP A 141 7.98 2.98 8.69
C ASP A 141 7.52 2.33 7.38
N TYR A 142 6.79 3.07 6.55
CA TYR A 142 6.30 2.54 5.28
C TYR A 142 7.26 2.92 4.15
N PHE A 143 7.87 1.93 3.51
CA PHE A 143 8.72 2.15 2.33
C PHE A 143 7.99 1.77 1.04
N ARG A 144 8.23 2.52 -0.03
CA ARG A 144 7.67 2.27 -1.36
C ARG A 144 8.38 1.06 -1.99
N TYR A 145 7.71 -0.08 -1.97
CA TYR A 145 8.22 -1.32 -2.55
C TYR A 145 8.11 -1.29 -4.09
N LEU A 146 6.88 -1.14 -4.59
CA LEU A 146 6.59 -1.22 -6.02
C LEU A 146 5.86 0.02 -6.52
N MET A 147 6.17 0.40 -7.76
CA MET A 147 5.56 1.55 -8.43
C MET A 147 4.94 1.12 -9.77
N PRO A 148 3.75 1.65 -10.12
CA PRO A 148 3.16 1.49 -11.43
C PRO A 148 3.71 2.55 -12.41
N THR A 149 3.59 2.30 -13.71
CA THR A 149 3.83 3.34 -14.75
C THR A 149 2.55 3.99 -15.27
N VAL A 150 1.40 3.37 -15.00
CA VAL A 150 0.07 3.89 -15.31
C VAL A 150 -0.72 3.86 -14.01
N TYR A 151 -1.22 5.01 -13.59
CA TYR A 151 -1.74 5.19 -12.24
C TYR A 151 -3.23 4.90 -12.16
N ALA A 152 -3.65 4.30 -11.05
CA ALA A 152 -5.04 4.29 -10.65
C ALA A 152 -5.42 5.60 -9.97
N SER A 153 -6.71 5.86 -9.95
CA SER A 153 -7.33 6.98 -9.24
C SER A 153 -8.53 6.51 -8.43
N ILE A 154 -9.18 7.43 -7.72
CA ILE A 154 -10.41 7.14 -6.99
C ILE A 154 -11.52 6.58 -7.89
N GLU A 155 -11.53 6.94 -9.18
CA GLU A 155 -12.52 6.47 -10.15
C GLU A 155 -12.37 5.00 -10.53
N ASP A 156 -11.28 4.35 -10.13
CA ASP A 156 -11.09 2.91 -10.29
C ASP A 156 -11.79 2.08 -9.20
N PHE A 157 -12.44 2.74 -8.23
CA PHE A 157 -13.19 2.12 -7.16
C PHE A 157 -14.70 2.40 -7.28
N PRO A 158 -15.57 1.42 -6.94
CA PRO A 158 -17.00 1.64 -6.75
C PRO A 158 -17.23 2.77 -5.76
N GLU A 159 -18.24 3.59 -5.99
CA GLU A 159 -18.48 4.79 -5.17
C GLU A 159 -18.61 4.47 -3.68
N GLU A 160 -19.21 3.33 -3.36
CA GLU A 160 -19.43 2.83 -2.01
C GLU A 160 -18.10 2.54 -1.28
N LEU A 161 -17.11 2.00 -1.99
CA LEU A 161 -15.81 1.64 -1.40
C LEU A 161 -14.87 2.84 -1.24
N ARG A 162 -15.12 3.94 -1.96
CA ARG A 162 -14.24 5.14 -1.92
C ARG A 162 -14.08 5.69 -0.50
N CYS A 163 -15.10 5.54 0.35
CA CYS A 163 -15.07 6.01 1.73
C CYS A 163 -14.02 5.31 2.61
N GLY A 164 -13.48 4.15 2.19
CA GLY A 164 -12.40 3.44 2.87
C GLY A 164 -10.99 3.87 2.47
N ILE A 165 -10.86 4.87 1.60
CA ILE A 165 -9.57 5.39 1.13
C ILE A 165 -9.23 6.67 1.90
N VAL A 166 -8.09 6.71 2.58
CA VAL A 166 -7.59 7.94 3.23
C VAL A 166 -6.90 8.85 2.22
N ILE A 167 -6.91 10.15 2.47
CA ILE A 167 -6.34 11.16 1.57
C ILE A 167 -5.18 11.87 2.23
N SER A 168 -4.10 12.07 1.46
CA SER A 168 -3.04 13.01 1.80
C SER A 168 -3.15 14.30 0.98
N ASP A 169 -2.91 15.43 1.66
CA ASP A 169 -2.74 16.73 1.01
C ASP A 169 -1.25 17.06 0.77
N THR A 170 -0.32 16.25 1.29
CA THR A 170 1.13 16.55 1.31
C THR A 170 1.97 15.51 0.60
N ILE A 171 1.64 14.22 0.74
CA ILE A 171 2.39 13.11 0.15
C ILE A 171 2.22 13.07 -1.37
N ASP A 172 3.30 12.74 -2.06
CA ASP A 172 3.38 12.43 -3.48
C ASP A 172 4.04 11.08 -3.67
N PHE A 173 3.25 10.08 -4.08
CA PHE A 173 3.72 8.70 -4.20
C PHE A 173 4.77 8.50 -5.29
N THR A 174 5.07 9.50 -6.11
CA THR A 174 6.15 9.43 -7.10
C THR A 174 7.51 9.87 -6.54
N THR A 175 7.52 10.69 -5.49
CA THR A 175 8.74 11.24 -4.90
C THR A 175 9.00 10.73 -3.49
N ASP A 176 7.95 10.58 -2.67
CA ASP A 176 8.07 10.16 -1.28
C ASP A 176 8.24 8.65 -1.20
N ARG A 177 9.43 8.19 -0.82
CA ARG A 177 9.82 6.77 -0.84
C ARG A 177 9.71 6.09 0.51
N LEU A 178 9.69 6.87 1.58
CA LEU A 178 9.62 6.41 2.96
C LEU A 178 8.69 7.35 3.72
N LEU A 179 7.76 6.78 4.49
CA LEU A 179 6.85 7.51 5.36
C LEU A 179 7.14 7.11 6.81
N ASP A 180 7.43 8.12 7.63
CA ASP A 180 7.64 7.97 9.06
C ASP A 180 6.35 7.50 9.75
N ASN A 181 6.44 6.37 10.44
CA ASN A 181 5.31 5.76 11.14
C ASN A 181 4.64 6.71 12.14
N ASP A 182 5.43 7.55 12.82
CA ASP A 182 4.91 8.47 13.85
C ASP A 182 4.07 9.62 13.24
N LYS A 183 4.14 9.81 11.92
CA LYS A 183 3.48 10.90 11.18
C LYS A 183 2.32 10.42 10.32
N ILE A 184 1.91 9.16 10.43
CA ILE A 184 0.83 8.59 9.59
C ILE A 184 -0.46 9.42 9.67
N ASN A 185 -0.81 9.93 10.86
CA ASN A 185 -1.97 10.81 11.04
C ASN A 185 -1.80 12.20 10.41
N GLU A 186 -0.57 12.71 10.34
CA GLU A 186 -0.27 13.98 9.66
C GLU A 186 -0.31 13.81 8.14
N TYR A 187 0.17 12.66 7.65
CA TYR A 187 0.17 12.35 6.22
C TYR A 187 -1.22 12.06 5.69
N PHE A 188 -2.06 11.37 6.45
CA PHE A 188 -3.39 10.92 6.04
C PHE A 188 -4.47 11.35 7.03
N PRO A 189 -4.77 12.66 7.14
CA PRO A 189 -5.61 13.19 8.21
C PRO A 189 -7.11 12.93 8.03
N ARG A 190 -7.56 12.46 6.86
CA ARG A 190 -8.98 12.36 6.52
C ARG A 190 -9.29 11.22 5.56
N MET A 191 -10.50 10.67 5.67
CA MET A 191 -11.08 9.78 4.67
C MET A 191 -11.50 10.56 3.42
N TYR A 192 -11.58 9.88 2.29
CA TYR A 192 -12.28 10.39 1.12
C TYR A 192 -13.75 10.56 1.45
N LYS A 193 -14.23 11.79 1.29
CA LYS A 193 -15.64 12.13 1.47
C LYS A 193 -16.30 12.13 0.12
N ARG A 194 -17.48 11.51 0.04
CA ARG A 194 -18.40 11.72 -1.07
C ARG A 194 -18.87 13.17 -0.97
N ASP A 195 -18.47 14.01 -1.93
CA ASP A 195 -19.12 15.30 -2.10
C ASP A 195 -20.52 14.99 -2.61
N PHE A 196 -21.53 15.09 -1.74
CA PHE A 196 -22.92 15.07 -2.16
C PHE A 196 -23.16 16.35 -2.98
N LEU A 197 -23.15 16.22 -4.31
CA LEU A 197 -23.74 17.21 -5.22
C LEU A 197 -25.25 17.01 -5.30
#